data_AF-B9XAT5-F1
#
_entry.id   AF-B9XAT5-F1
#
_cell.length_a   1.000
_cell.length_b   1.000
_cell.length_c   1.000
_cell.angle_alpha   90.00
_cell.angle_beta   90.00
_cell.angle_gamma   90.00
#
_symmetry.space_group_name_H-M   'P 1'
#
loop_
_entity.id
_entity.type
_entity.pdbx_description
1 polymer ?
#
loop_
_entity_poly.entity_id
_entity_poly.type
_entity_poly.pdbx_seq_one_letter_code
_entity_poly.pdbx_strand_id
1 'polypeptide(L)' 'MFDEVDEATAIFKCVNDVPIGEKSKFITFEGLPSDYYLKLVGAGTRLIRGDTPVVEKVSSVVHTE' A
#
# COMPACT_ATOMS: atom_id res chain seq x y z
N MET A 1 2.23 8.98 6.01
CA MET A 1 2.00 9.25 7.44
C MET A 1 0.92 8.30 7.96
N PHE A 2 0.51 8.38 9.23
CA PHE A 2 -0.56 7.50 9.70
C PHE A 2 -1.90 7.89 9.05
N ASP A 3 -2.23 9.18 9.06
CA ASP A 3 -3.58 9.71 8.83
C ASP A 3 -3.69 10.90 7.87
N GLU A 4 -2.61 11.34 7.21
CA GLU A 4 -2.64 12.45 6.24
C GLU A 4 -3.34 12.04 4.92
N VAL A 5 -4.67 12.22 4.88
CA VAL A 5 -5.54 11.82 3.76
C VAL A 5 -5.47 12.81 2.60
N ASP A 6 -5.37 14.10 2.89
CA ASP A 6 -5.32 15.19 1.90
C ASP A 6 -4.02 15.15 1.07
N GLU A 7 -2.93 14.63 1.63
CA GLU A 7 -1.67 14.37 0.92
C GLU A 7 -1.58 12.97 0.30
N ALA A 8 -2.61 12.13 0.47
CA ALA A 8 -2.62 10.73 0.06
C ALA A 8 -1.44 9.90 0.64
N THR A 9 -1.03 10.18 1.88
CA THR A 9 0.06 9.42 2.54
C THR A 9 -0.39 8.56 3.72
N ALA A 10 -1.68 8.59 4.08
CA ALA A 10 -2.24 7.77 5.17
C ALA A 10 -2.02 6.26 4.95
N ILE A 11 -1.69 5.54 6.03
CA ILE A 11 -1.51 4.07 6.01
C ILE A 11 -2.58 3.33 6.82
N PHE A 12 -3.50 4.04 7.50
CA PHE A 12 -4.60 3.39 8.21
C PHE A 12 -5.58 2.69 7.25
N LYS A 13 -6.54 1.95 7.81
CA LYS A 13 -7.48 1.16 7.00
C LYS A 13 -8.46 2.04 6.20
N CYS A 14 -8.46 1.89 4.88
CA CYS A 14 -9.46 2.49 3.98
C CYS A 14 -10.35 1.42 3.34
N VAL A 15 -11.54 1.83 2.89
CA VAL A 15 -12.49 0.96 2.20
C VAL A 15 -12.47 1.27 0.70
N ASN A 16 -12.38 0.24 -0.14
CA ASN A 16 -12.30 0.40 -1.59
C ASN A 16 -13.66 0.67 -2.24
N ASP A 17 -14.74 0.16 -1.64
CA ASP A 17 -16.10 0.27 -2.16
C ASP A 17 -16.96 1.13 -1.23
N VAL A 18 -17.22 2.35 -1.66
CA VAL A 18 -18.01 3.35 -0.93
C VAL A 18 -18.93 4.08 -1.90
N PRO A 19 -20.08 4.61 -1.44
CA PRO A 19 -20.91 5.47 -2.27
C PRO A 19 -20.11 6.65 -2.84
N ILE A 20 -20.14 6.82 -4.16
CA ILE A 20 -19.48 7.92 -4.86
C ILE A 20 -20.49 8.99 -5.26
N GLY A 21 -20.07 10.26 -5.25
CA GLY A 21 -20.87 11.35 -5.77
C GLY A 21 -20.80 11.41 -7.30
N GLU A 22 -21.72 12.14 -7.94
CA GLU A 22 -21.75 12.29 -9.41
C GLU A 22 -20.46 12.88 -9.99
N LYS A 23 -19.75 13.70 -9.21
CA LYS A 23 -18.57 14.46 -9.64
C LYS A 23 -17.28 14.07 -8.90
N SER A 24 -17.36 13.28 -7.85
CA SER A 24 -16.20 12.91 -7.02
C SER A 24 -15.91 11.42 -7.12
N LYS A 25 -14.62 11.08 -7.20
CA LYS A 25 -14.13 9.70 -7.17
C LYS A 25 -13.08 9.58 -6.07
N PHE A 26 -13.05 8.42 -5.42
CA PHE A 26 -11.99 8.08 -4.49
C PHE A 26 -10.95 7.22 -5.20
N ILE A 27 -9.67 7.44 -4.88
CA ILE A 27 -8.64 6.44 -5.14
C ILE A 27 -8.85 5.26 -4.17
N THR A 28 -8.41 4.08 -4.59
CA THR A 28 -8.57 2.84 -3.82
C THR A 28 -7.24 2.12 -3.75
N PHE A 29 -7.19 1.00 -3.05
CA PHE A 29 -6.01 0.13 -3.04
C PHE A 29 -5.97 -0.87 -4.20
N GLU A 30 -6.70 -0.61 -5.29
CA GLU A 30 -6.62 -1.40 -6.54
C GLU A 30 -6.85 -2.91 -6.33
N GLY A 31 -7.79 -3.26 -5.44
CA GLY A 31 -8.11 -4.65 -5.10
C GLY A 31 -7.33 -5.22 -3.91
N LEU A 32 -6.40 -4.46 -3.32
CA LEU A 32 -5.71 -4.87 -2.11
C LEU A 32 -6.61 -4.74 -0.86
N PRO A 33 -6.36 -5.56 0.18
CA PRO A 33 -7.12 -5.49 1.43
C PRO A 33 -7.01 -4.12 2.13
N SER A 34 -8.03 -3.76 2.91
CA SER A 34 -8.08 -2.49 3.64
C SER A 34 -6.91 -2.27 4.61
N ASP A 35 -6.25 -3.34 5.08
CA ASP A 35 -5.13 -3.27 6.01
C ASP A 35 -3.76 -3.51 5.34
N TYR A 36 -3.71 -3.44 4.01
CA TYR A 36 -2.50 -3.74 3.24
C TYR A 36 -1.28 -2.92 3.69
N TYR A 37 -1.41 -1.60 3.80
CA TYR A 37 -0.28 -0.73 4.18
C TYR A 37 0.15 -0.92 5.64
N LEU A 38 -0.77 -1.23 6.55
CA LEU A 38 -0.43 -1.61 7.93
C LEU A 38 0.39 -2.91 7.97
N LYS A 39 0.01 -3.91 7.18
CA LYS A 39 0.76 -5.18 7.05
C LYS A 39 2.12 -4.95 6.40
N LEU A 40 2.20 -4.12 5.37
CA LEU A 40 3.43 -3.78 4.66
C LEU A 40 4.44 -3.10 5.59
N VAL A 41 4.01 -2.09 6.35
CA VAL A 41 4.86 -1.42 7.35
C VAL A 41 5.28 -2.40 8.46
N GLY A 42 4.40 -3.30 8.89
CA GLY A 42 4.75 -4.36 9.84
C GLY A 42 5.83 -5.31 9.29
N ALA A 43 5.75 -5.67 8.01
CA ALA A 43 6.79 -6.45 7.33
C ALA A 43 8.11 -5.69 7.21
N GLY A 44 8.08 -4.41 6.82
CA GLY A 44 9.25 -3.54 6.77
C GLY A 44 9.92 -3.39 8.14
N THR A 45 9.13 -3.28 9.22
CA THR A 45 9.64 -3.22 10.59
C THR A 45 10.43 -4.48 10.96
N ARG A 46 9.88 -5.68 10.66
CA ARG A 46 10.57 -6.95 10.89
C ARG A 46 11.87 -7.05 10.10
N LEU A 47 11.86 -6.60 8.85
CA LEU A 47 13.04 -6.55 8.00
C LEU A 47 14.14 -5.67 8.60
N ILE A 48 13.80 -4.44 9.01
CA ILE A 48 14.75 -3.47 9.60
C ILE A 48 15.33 -4.00 10.92
N ARG A 49 14.55 -4.75 11.70
CA ARG A 49 15.01 -5.36 12.96
C ARG A 49 15.88 -6.61 12.76
N GLY A 50 15.95 -7.15 11.54
CA GLY A 50 16.62 -8.42 11.27
C GLY A 50 15.80 -9.65 11.63
N ASP A 51 14.50 -9.50 11.91
CA ASP A 51 13.57 -10.61 12.18
C ASP A 51 13.23 -11.40 10.89
N THR A 52 13.58 -10.89 9.72
CA THR A 52 13.35 -11.53 8.42
C THR A 52 14.55 -11.25 7.51
N PRO A 53 15.07 -12.25 6.77
CA PRO A 53 16.21 -12.06 5.87
C PRO A 53 15.87 -11.12 4.72
N VAL A 54 16.83 -10.28 4.33
CA VAL A 54 16.75 -9.50 3.09
C VAL A 54 16.90 -10.46 1.93
N VAL A 55 15.89 -10.53 1.07
CA VAL A 55 15.93 -11.31 -0.17
C VAL A 55 16.22 -10.35 -1.32
N GLU A 56 17.34 -10.54 -2.02
CA GLU A 56 17.53 -9.90 -3.32
C GLU A 56 16.60 -10.58 -4.32
N LYS A 57 15.51 -9.91 -4.68
CA LYS A 57 14.71 -10.30 -5.85
C LYS A 57 14.86 -9.24 -6.92
N VAL A 58 15.92 -9.36 -7.72
CA VAL A 58 16.10 -8.56 -8.93
C VAL A 58 15.35 -9.26 -10.06
N SER A 59 14.07 -8.93 -10.23
CA SER A 59 13.37 -9.22 -11.49
C SER A 59 13.52 -8.00 -12.39
N SER A 60 14.53 -8.02 -13.25
CA SER A 60 14.58 -7.17 -14.43
C SER A 60 13.43 -7.57 -15.36
N VAL A 61 12.36 -6.77 -15.37
CA VAL A 61 11.39 -6.84 -16.46
C VAL A 61 12.06 -6.19 -17.66
N VAL A 62 12.66 -7.01 -18.52
CA VAL A 62 12.99 -6.61 -19.89
C VAL A 62 11.66 -6.40 -20.62
N HIS A 63 11.33 -5.14 -20.87
CA HIS A 63 10.24 -4.78 -21.78
C HIS A 63 10.77 -5.03 -23.21
N THR A 64 10.44 -6.18 -23.80
CA THR A 64 10.53 -6.37 -25.25
C THR A 64 9.20 -5.94 -25.87
N GLU A 65 9.30 -4.85 -26.64
CA GLU A 65 8.41 -4.25 -27.66
C GLU A 65 6.89 -4.44 -27.55
#